data_AF-A0AAI9J4K7-F1
#
_entry.id   AF-A0AAI9J4K7-F1
#
_cell.length_a   1.000
_cell.length_b   1.000
_cell.length_c   1.000
_cell.angle_alpha   90.00
_cell.angle_beta   90.00
_cell.angle_gamma   90.00
#
_symmetry.space_group_name_H-M   'P 1'
#
loop_
_entity.id
_entity.type
_entity.pdbx_description
1 polymer ?
#
loop_
_entity_poly.entity_id
_entity_poly.type
_entity_poly.pdbx_seq_one_letter_code
_entity_poly.pdbx_strand_id
1 'polypeptide(L)'
;MNPLKDLRASLPRLAFMAACTLLSATLPDLAQAGGGLQRVNHFMASIVVVLRGASVATVTIAIIWAGYKLLFRHADVLDVVRVVLAGLLIGASAEIARYLLT
;
A
#
# COMPACT_ATOMS: atom_id res chain seq x y z
N MET A 1 -26.30 -1.24 -25.67
CA MET A 1 -25.41 -0.57 -24.70
C MET A 1 -24.48 -1.63 -24.15
N ASN A 2 -23.17 -1.48 -24.32
CA ASN A 2 -22.22 -2.59 -24.20
C ASN A 2 -21.75 -2.71 -22.72
N PRO A 3 -22.14 -3.76 -21.97
CA PRO A 3 -21.91 -3.88 -20.53
C PRO A 3 -20.43 -4.00 -20.15
N LEU A 4 -19.57 -4.30 -21.13
CA LEU A 4 -18.13 -4.44 -20.95
C LEU A 4 -17.42 -3.10 -20.67
N LYS A 5 -18.01 -1.98 -21.08
CA LYS A 5 -17.44 -0.63 -20.84
C LYS A 5 -17.68 -0.16 -19.41
N ASP A 6 -18.86 -0.43 -18.86
CA ASP A 6 -19.26 -0.07 -17.49
C ASP A 6 -18.51 -0.88 -16.42
N LEU A 7 -18.20 -2.16 -16.70
CA LEU A 7 -17.44 -3.01 -15.80
C LEU A 7 -15.98 -2.55 -15.68
N ARG A 8 -15.36 -2.16 -16.79
CA ARG A 8 -13.99 -1.60 -16.80
C ARG A 8 -13.90 -0.26 -16.07
N ALA A 9 -14.97 0.53 -16.09
CA ALA A 9 -15.05 1.82 -15.39
C ALA A 9 -15.26 1.66 -13.87
N SER A 10 -15.87 0.55 -13.42
CA SER A 10 -16.19 0.30 -12.01
C SER A 10 -15.09 -0.46 -11.26
N LEU A 11 -14.20 -1.15 -11.98
CA LEU A 11 -13.01 -1.83 -11.44
C LEU A 11 -12.16 -0.98 -10.47
N PRO A 12 -11.79 0.28 -10.77
CA PRO A 12 -11.02 1.10 -9.83
C PRO A 12 -11.81 1.47 -8.58
N ARG A 13 -13.14 1.66 -8.68
CA ARG A 13 -14.01 1.95 -7.54
C ARG A 13 -14.17 0.74 -6.62
N LEU A 14 -14.26 -0.46 -7.21
CA LEU A 14 -14.33 -1.73 -6.48
C LEU A 14 -13.01 -2.06 -5.77
N ALA A 15 -11.86 -1.82 -6.41
CA ALA A 15 -10.56 -2.02 -5.79
C ALA A 15 -10.36 -1.09 -4.58
N PHE A 16 -10.78 0.17 -4.68
CA PHE A 16 -10.72 1.12 -3.57
C PHE A 16 -11.64 0.71 -2.42
N MET A 17 -12.88 0.31 -2.71
CA MET A 17 -13.80 -0.22 -1.68
C MET A 17 -13.27 -1.49 -1.02
N ALA A 18 -12.69 -2.42 -1.79
CA ALA A 18 -12.10 -3.65 -1.26
C ALA A 18 -10.88 -3.36 -0.36
N ALA A 19 -10.05 -2.38 -0.72
CA ALA A 19 -8.95 -1.94 0.13
C ALA A 19 -9.46 -1.34 1.45
N CYS A 20 -10.51 -0.53 1.40
CA CYS A 20 -11.14 0.05 2.60
C CYS A 20 -11.80 -1.00 3.50
N THR A 21 -12.44 -2.03 2.92
CA THR A 21 -13.08 -3.10 3.71
C THR A 21 -12.07 -4.07 4.30
N LEU A 22 -11.00 -4.41 3.57
CA LEU A 22 -9.88 -5.21 4.11
C LEU A 22 -9.16 -4.45 5.23
N LEU A 23 -8.93 -3.15 5.06
CA LEU A 23 -8.37 -2.30 6.11
C LEU A 23 -9.25 -2.33 7.36
N SER A 24 -10.58 -2.16 7.20
CA SER A 24 -11.53 -2.16 8.32
C SER A 24 -11.67 -3.53 9.01
N ALA A 25 -11.59 -4.63 8.26
CA ALA A 25 -11.71 -5.99 8.80
C ALA A 25 -10.50 -6.43 9.64
N THR A 26 -9.33 -5.81 9.43
CA THR A 26 -8.14 -6.06 10.25
C THR A 26 -8.15 -5.37 11.61
N LEU A 27 -9.18 -4.57 11.92
CA LEU A 27 -9.34 -3.93 13.23
C LEU A 27 -10.51 -4.52 14.02
N PRO A 28 -10.41 -5.75 14.54
CA PRO A 28 -11.44 -6.36 15.39
C PRO A 28 -11.58 -5.71 16.78
N ASP A 29 -10.95 -4.55 17.03
CA ASP A 29 -10.73 -3.99 18.37
C ASP A 29 -11.25 -2.54 18.54
N LEU A 30 -11.94 -1.96 17.55
CA LEU A 30 -12.55 -0.62 17.73
C LEU A 30 -13.84 -0.61 18.55
N ALA A 31 -14.39 -1.78 18.91
CA ALA A 31 -15.72 -1.89 19.51
C ALA A 31 -15.75 -1.83 21.05
N GLN A 32 -14.61 -1.86 21.77
CA GLN A 32 -14.64 -2.01 23.24
C GLN A 32 -13.98 -0.86 24.01
N ALA A 33 -14.80 -0.27 24.87
CA ALA A 33 -14.67 0.99 25.60
C ALA A 33 -13.49 1.08 26.60
N GLY A 34 -13.10 2.33 26.89
CA GLY A 34 -12.46 2.72 28.16
C GLY A 34 -10.94 2.90 28.12
N GLY A 35 -10.46 4.08 27.70
CA GLY A 35 -9.02 4.44 27.78
C GLY A 35 -8.49 5.18 26.56
N GLY A 36 -9.29 6.10 25.99
CA GLY A 36 -9.13 6.61 24.62
C GLY A 36 -7.74 7.13 24.26
N LEU A 37 -7.05 7.86 25.13
CA LEU A 37 -5.77 8.48 24.77
C LEU A 37 -4.61 7.47 24.68
N GLN A 38 -4.53 6.57 25.66
CA GLN A 38 -3.49 5.53 25.71
C GLN A 38 -3.75 4.44 24.65
N ARG A 39 -5.03 4.16 24.38
CA ARG A 39 -5.45 3.25 23.31
C ARG A 39 -5.17 3.83 21.93
N VAL A 40 -5.45 5.11 21.69
CA VAL A 40 -5.12 5.80 20.42
C VAL A 40 -3.62 5.79 20.18
N ASN A 41 -2.80 6.04 21.20
CA ASN A 41 -1.34 5.95 21.05
C ASN A 41 -0.89 4.55 20.63
N HIS A 42 -1.45 3.51 21.26
CA HIS A 42 -1.16 2.12 20.89
C HIS A 42 -1.70 1.74 19.50
N PHE A 43 -2.88 2.23 19.11
CA PHE A 43 -3.45 2.01 17.79
C PHE A 43 -2.57 2.63 16.71
N MET A 44 -2.13 3.86 16.91
CA MET A 44 -1.26 4.54 15.97
C MET A 44 0.09 3.83 15.83
N ALA A 45 0.67 3.35 16.94
CA ALA A 45 1.89 2.53 16.91
C ALA A 45 1.70 1.23 16.10
N SER A 46 0.60 0.50 16.30
CA SER A 46 0.30 -0.72 15.53
C SER A 46 0.09 -0.44 14.04
N ILE A 47 -0.57 0.67 13.69
CA ILE A 47 -0.78 1.08 12.30
C ILE A 47 0.56 1.34 11.60
N VAL A 48 1.52 1.99 12.27
CA VAL A 48 2.86 2.22 11.70
C VAL A 48 3.58 0.91 11.39
N VAL A 49 3.48 -0.08 12.29
CA VAL A 49 4.11 -1.39 12.07
C VAL A 49 3.52 -2.09 10.85
N VAL A 50 2.19 -2.08 10.71
CA VAL A 50 1.50 -2.68 9.55
C VAL A 50 1.83 -1.91 8.26
N LEU A 51 1.81 -0.58 8.29
CA LEU A 51 2.18 0.26 7.13
C LEU A 51 3.61 0.00 6.66
N ARG A 52 4.56 -0.20 7.59
CA ARG A 52 5.95 -0.56 7.27
C ARG A 52 6.04 -1.92 6.60
N GLY A 53 5.35 -2.92 7.15
CA GLY A 53 5.28 -4.26 6.54
C GLY A 53 4.74 -4.20 5.11
N ALA A 54 3.67 -3.45 4.88
CA ALA A 54 3.09 -3.24 3.56
C ALA A 54 4.03 -2.48 2.60
N SER A 55 4.76 -1.47 3.09
CA SER A 55 5.74 -0.71 2.31
C SER A 55 6.89 -1.60 1.82
N VAL A 56 7.49 -2.40 2.70
CA VAL A 56 8.60 -3.30 2.34
C VAL A 56 8.14 -4.38 1.36
N ALA A 57 6.94 -4.94 1.58
CA ALA A 57 6.37 -5.92 0.67
C ALA A 57 6.17 -5.36 -0.75
N THR A 58 5.63 -4.14 -0.86
CA THR A 58 5.41 -3.49 -2.16
C THR A 58 6.72 -3.11 -2.85
N VAL A 59 7.74 -2.64 -2.11
CA VAL A 59 9.10 -2.41 -2.64
C VAL A 59 9.69 -3.68 -3.24
N THR A 60 9.51 -4.82 -2.57
CA THR A 60 10.08 -6.10 -2.99
C THR A 60 9.50 -6.53 -4.34
N ILE A 61 8.19 -6.40 -4.52
CA ILE A 61 7.50 -6.74 -5.77
C ILE A 61 7.95 -5.80 -6.92
N ALA A 62 8.15 -4.51 -6.63
CA ALA A 62 8.63 -3.54 -7.63
C ALA A 62 10.03 -3.90 -8.15
N ILE A 63 10.94 -4.32 -7.25
CA ILE A 63 12.31 -4.71 -7.61
C ILE A 63 12.31 -5.99 -8.46
N ILE A 64 11.49 -6.99 -8.09
CA ILE A 64 11.37 -8.24 -8.88
C ILE A 64 10.92 -7.93 -10.30
N TRP A 65 9.93 -7.06 -10.47
CA TRP A 65 9.42 -6.67 -11.78
C TRP A 65 10.44 -5.87 -12.60
N ALA A 66 11.18 -4.97 -11.95
CA ALA A 66 12.29 -4.23 -12.54
C ALA A 66 13.40 -5.16 -13.05
N GLY A 67 13.81 -6.13 -12.24
CA GLY A 67 14.83 -7.12 -12.59
C GLY A 67 14.40 -8.01 -13.78
N TYR A 68 13.14 -8.47 -13.79
CA TYR A 68 12.60 -9.27 -14.90
C TYR A 68 12.63 -8.52 -16.23
N LYS A 69 12.23 -7.24 -16.22
CA LYS A 69 12.29 -6.39 -17.43
C LYS A 69 13.71 -6.14 -17.91
N LEU A 70 14.67 -5.96 -17.00
CA LEU A 70 16.05 -5.64 -17.33
C LEU A 70 16.83 -6.85 -17.87
N LEU A 71 16.55 -8.06 -17.38
CA LEU A 71 17.27 -9.29 -17.75
C LEU A 71 16.80 -9.91 -19.07
N PHE A 72 15.50 -9.92 -19.37
CA PHE A 72 14.94 -10.70 -20.49
C PHE A 72 14.35 -9.86 -21.62
N ARG A 73 14.32 -8.54 -21.44
CA ARG A 73 13.93 -7.60 -22.47
C ARG A 73 15.04 -6.56 -22.49
N HIS A 74 15.85 -6.49 -23.55
CA HIS A 74 16.71 -5.33 -23.80
C HIS A 74 15.85 -4.10 -24.16
N ALA A 75 14.82 -3.81 -23.35
CA ALA A 75 13.83 -2.79 -23.55
C ALA A 75 14.02 -1.72 -22.46
N ASP A 76 13.83 -0.48 -22.89
CA ASP A 76 14.37 0.75 -22.31
C ASP A 76 14.42 0.78 -20.79
N VAL A 77 15.64 0.97 -20.27
CA VAL A 77 15.96 1.16 -18.84
C VAL A 77 15.05 2.22 -18.20
N LEU A 78 14.56 3.18 -18.99
CA LEU A 78 13.59 4.20 -18.55
C LEU A 78 12.29 3.61 -17.99
N ASP A 79 11.78 2.50 -18.53
CA ASP A 79 10.54 1.89 -18.05
C ASP A 79 10.75 1.07 -16.77
N VAL A 80 11.98 0.58 -16.56
CA VAL A 80 12.42 -0.02 -15.28
C VAL A 80 12.64 1.05 -14.22
N VAL A 81 13.34 2.13 -14.57
CA VAL A 81 13.63 3.25 -13.66
C VAL A 81 12.33 3.89 -13.15
N ARG A 82 11.31 4.01 -13.99
CA ARG A 82 10.01 4.55 -13.55
C ARG A 82 9.33 3.69 -12.48
N VAL A 83 9.41 2.36 -12.56
CA VAL A 83 8.86 1.48 -11.53
C VAL A 83 9.71 1.45 -10.27
N VAL A 84 11.03 1.47 -10.40
CA VAL A 84 11.92 1.54 -9.23
C VAL A 84 11.74 2.87 -8.49
N LEU A 85 11.62 3.99 -9.20
CA LEU A 85 11.33 5.30 -8.61
C LEU A 85 9.98 5.30 -7.88
N ALA A 86 8.94 4.70 -8.47
CA ALA A 86 7.65 4.58 -7.82
C ALA A 86 7.74 3.71 -6.56
N GLY A 87 8.43 2.56 -6.63
CA GLY A 87 8.66 1.68 -5.48
C GLY A 87 9.43 2.38 -4.36
N LEU A 88 10.47 3.14 -4.69
CA LEU A 88 11.25 3.91 -3.73
C LEU A 88 10.40 5.02 -3.07
N LEU A 89 9.55 5.71 -3.84
CA LEU A 89 8.65 6.74 -3.33
C LEU A 89 7.61 6.15 -2.35
N ILE A 90 7.07 4.98 -2.67
CA ILE A 90 6.18 4.23 -1.75
C ILE A 90 6.97 3.81 -0.51
N GLY A 91 8.19 3.29 -0.68
CA GLY A 91 9.12 2.95 0.39
C GLY A 91 9.33 4.09 1.39
N ALA A 92 9.58 5.29 0.87
CA ALA A 92 9.84 6.50 1.64
C ALA A 92 8.66 6.95 2.52
N SER A 93 7.41 6.59 2.16
CA SER A 93 6.23 6.93 2.96
C SER A 93 6.28 6.34 4.38
N ALA A 94 6.95 5.20 4.56
CA ALA A 94 7.09 4.53 5.84
C ALA A 94 7.92 5.34 6.86
N GLU A 95 8.86 6.16 6.40
CA GLU A 95 9.65 7.04 7.29
C GLU A 95 8.84 8.27 7.70
N ILE A 96 7.98 8.81 6.83
CA ILE A 96 7.09 9.91 7.21
C ILE A 96 6.11 9.45 8.32
N ALA A 97 5.61 8.22 8.23
CA ALA A 97 4.79 7.62 9.29
C ALA A 97 5.51 7.46 10.64
N ARG A 98 6.86 7.28 10.61
CA ARG A 98 7.68 7.25 11.83
C ARG A 98 7.73 8.61 12.52
N TYR A 99 7.97 9.66 11.73
CA TYR A 99 8.13 11.01 12.26
C TYR A 99 6.82 11.61 12.79
N LEU A 100 5.68 11.17 12.26
CA LEU A 100 4.36 11.65 12.75
C LEU A 100 3.93 11.04 14.10
N LEU A 101 4.57 9.96 14.54
CA LEU A 101 4.18 9.18 15.72
C LEU A 101 5.28 9.05 16.78
N THR A 102 6.33 9.85 16.63
CA THR A 102 7.29 10.17 17.69
C THR A 102 6.90 11.50 18.29
#